data_AF-A0A7X2MGM6-F1
#
_entry.id   AF-A0A7X2MGM6-F1
#
_cell.length_a   1.000
_cell.length_b   1.000
_cell.length_c   1.000
_cell.angle_alpha   90.00
_cell.angle_beta   90.00
_cell.angle_gamma   90.00
#
_symmetry.space_group_name_H-M   'P 1'
#
loop_
_entity.id
_entity.type
_entity.pdbx_description
1 polymer ?
#
loop_
_entity_poly.entity_id
_entity_poly.type
_entity_poly.pdbx_seq_one_letter_code
_entity_poly.pdbx_strand_id
1 'polypeptide(L)' 'METKFEIGDRVKCKKFASLTHDFIGTIEKIYENSAMVTI' A
#
# COMPACT_ATOMS: atom_id res chain seq x y z
N MET A 1 8.12 12.00 -13.01
CA MET A 1 8.78 11.56 -11.77
C MET A 1 8.12 10.25 -11.39
N GLU A 2 8.83 9.14 -11.48
CA GLU A 2 8.32 7.86 -11.01
C GLU A 2 8.33 7.89 -9.48
N THR A 3 7.16 7.83 -8.87
CA THR A 3 7.04 7.70 -7.42
C THR A 3 7.54 6.31 -7.04
N LYS A 4 8.76 6.23 -6.51
CA LYS A 4 9.25 5.00 -5.90
C LYS A 4 8.62 4.88 -4.52
N PHE A 5 7.99 3.75 -4.27
CA PHE A 5 7.52 3.38 -2.95
C PHE A 5 8.66 2.76 -2.16
N GLU A 6 8.74 3.08 -0.87
CA GLU A 6 9.74 2.55 0.05
C GLU A 6 9.08 1.88 1.27
N ILE A 7 9.81 0.96 1.91
CA ILE A 7 9.35 0.35 3.17
C ILE A 7 9.27 1.45 4.24
N GLY A 8 8.14 1.51 4.95
CA GLY A 8 7.83 2.55 5.93
C GLY A 8 6.97 3.70 5.38
N ASP A 9 6.74 3.76 4.06
CA ASP A 9 5.84 4.76 3.48
C ASP A 9 4.40 4.55 3.93
N ARG A 10 3.71 5.66 4.24
CA ARG A 10 2.26 5.68 4.42
C ARG A 10 1.58 5.89 3.08
N VAL A 11 0.78 4.91 2.66
CA VAL A 11 0.07 4.95 1.39
C VAL A 11 -1.44 4.91 1.61
N LYS A 12 -2.17 5.68 0.80
CA LYS A 12 -3.63 5.60 0.73
C LYS A 12 -4.01 4.54 -0.28
N CYS A 13 -4.63 3.47 0.19
CA CYS A 13 -5.10 2.35 -0.62
C CYS A 13 -6.60 2.49 -0.89
N LYS A 14 -6.97 2.26 -2.15
CA LYS A 14 -8.38 2.19 -2.54
C LYS A 14 -8.94 0.82 -2.13
N LYS A 15 -10.19 0.79 -1.67
CA LYS A 15 -10.87 -0.46 -1.33
C LYS A 15 -10.85 -1.43 -2.52
N PHE A 16 -10.66 -2.71 -2.20
CA PHE A 16 -10.65 -3.80 -3.16
C PHE A 16 -11.33 -5.03 -2.56
N ALA A 17 -11.96 -5.84 -3.42
CA ALA A 17 -12.67 -7.06 -3.05
C ALA A 17 -13.67 -6.86 -1.88
N SER A 18 -13.44 -7.52 -0.74
CA SER A 18 -14.33 -7.51 0.43
C SER A 18 -14.21 -6.26 1.32
N LEU A 19 -13.27 -5.35 1.03
CA LEU A 19 -13.10 -4.14 1.83
C LEU A 19 -14.21 -3.13 1.57
N THR A 20 -14.82 -2.64 2.64
CA THR A 20 -15.93 -1.68 2.56
C THR A 20 -15.43 -0.24 2.34
N HIS A 21 -14.23 0.10 2.84
CA HIS A 21 -13.67 1.46 2.88
C HIS A 21 -12.24 1.51 2.35
N ASP A 22 -11.89 2.66 1.77
CA ASP A 22 -10.48 2.99 1.51
C ASP A 22 -9.72 3.06 2.84
N PHE A 23 -8.43 2.78 2.81
CA PHE A 23 -7.61 2.73 4.02
C PHE A 23 -6.27 3.41 3.80
N ILE A 24 -5.61 3.76 4.91
CA ILE A 24 -4.22 4.23 4.92
C ILE A 24 -3.43 3.22 5.71
N GLY A 25 -2.37 2.68 5.13
CA GLY A 25 -1.49 1.74 5.80
C GLY A 25 -0.03 2.02 5.50
N THR A 26 0.84 1.24 6.13
CA THR A 26 2.29 1.34 5.99
C THR A 26 2.81 0.19 5.13
N ILE A 27 3.72 0.48 4.20
CA ILE A 27 4.40 -0.56 3.42
C ILE A 27 5.36 -1.31 4.32
N GLU A 28 5.15 -2.61 4.49
CA GLU A 28 6.07 -3.48 5.23
C GLU A 28 7.00 -4.28 4.32
N LYS A 29 6.54 -4.63 3.11
CA LYS A 29 7.36 -5.38 2.13
C LYS A 29 7.07 -4.91 0.72
N ILE A 30 8.11 -4.92 -0.11
CA ILE A 30 8.04 -4.61 -1.55
C ILE A 30 8.47 -5.84 -2.33
N TYR A 31 7.71 -6.15 -3.38
CA TYR A 31 7.98 -7.15 -4.40
C TYR A 31 8.10 -6.46 -5.75
N GLU A 32 8.52 -7.20 -6.79
CA GLU A 32 8.76 -6.63 -8.12
C GLU A 32 7.55 -5.86 -8.69
N ASN A 33 6.33 -6.32 -8.41
CA ASN A 33 5.09 -5.73 -8.96
C ASN A 33 3.99 -5.53 -7.90
N SER A 34 4.32 -5.64 -6.61
CA SER A 34 3.34 -5.50 -5.54
C SER A 34 3.98 -5.06 -4.24
N ALA A 35 3.17 -4.57 -3.31
CA ALA A 35 3.60 -4.24 -1.96
C ALA A 35 2.62 -4.82 -0.94
N MET A 36 3.14 -5.28 0.19
CA MET A 36 2.35 -5.66 1.35
C MET A 36 2.16 -4.43 2.24
N VAL A 37 0.90 -4.10 2.50
CA VAL A 37 0.51 -2.94 3.32
C VAL A 37 -0.23 -3.43 4.55
N THR A 38 0.19 -2.93 5.72
CA THR A 38 -0.41 -3.25 7.01
C THR A 38 -1.16 -2.02 7.54
N ILE A 39 -2.36 -2.22 8.11
CA ILE A 39 -3.25 -1.19 8.69
C ILE A 39 -3.32 -1.28 10.20
#